data_AF-A0A2U0S803-F1
#
_entry.id   AF-A0A2U0S803-F1
#
_cell.length_a   1.000
_cell.length_b   1.000
_cell.length_c   1.000
_cell.angle_alpha   90.00
_cell.angle_beta   90.00
_cell.angle_gamma   90.00
#
_symmetry.space_group_name_H-M   'P 1'
#
loop_
_entity.id
_entity.type
_entity.pdbx_description
1 polymer ?
#
loop_
_entity_poly.entity_id
_entity_poly.type
_entity_poly.pdbx_seq_one_letter_code
_entity_poly.pdbx_strand_id
1 'polypeptide(L)'
;MLGFLLFVLSFTCFFMVTTIFPNLPPGGLLIDAFSNSETNSIIAGMPSDTFISSIINGFSWALIVTLVVFYILGPENKKRELPIWVPKYANSDNSKEEQ
;
A
#
# COMPACT_ATOMS: atom_id res chain seq x y z
N MET A 1 -3.30 -0.86 -12.04
CA MET A 1 -3.05 0.57 -12.28
C MET A 1 -3.54 1.46 -11.14
N LEU A 2 -4.77 1.25 -10.63
CA LEU A 2 -5.34 2.04 -9.53
C LEU A 2 -4.42 2.17 -8.30
N GLY A 3 -3.88 1.06 -7.78
CA GLY A 3 -3.00 1.10 -6.61
C GLY A 3 -1.69 1.87 -6.83
N PHE A 4 -1.12 1.80 -8.04
CA PHE A 4 0.08 2.59 -8.37
C PHE A 4 -0.24 4.09 -8.43
N LEU A 5 -1.40 4.46 -8.99
CA LEU A 5 -1.84 5.85 -9.04
C LEU A 5 -2.07 6.42 -7.63
N LEU A 6 -2.73 5.65 -6.75
CA LEU A 6 -2.93 6.04 -5.35
C LEU A 6 -1.61 6.17 -4.59
N PHE A 7 -0.65 5.28 -4.84
CA PHE A 7 0.69 5.37 -4.28
C PHE A 7 1.40 6.65 -4.71
N VAL A 8 1.44 6.95 -6.01
CA VAL A 8 2.12 8.15 -6.54
C VAL A 8 1.45 9.44 -6.04
N LEU A 9 0.12 9.48 -5.99
CA LEU A 9 -0.64 10.62 -5.47
C LEU A 9 -0.32 10.85 -3.99
N SER A 10 -0.38 9.80 -3.18
CA SER A 10 -0.09 9.86 -1.74
C SER A 10 1.36 10.26 -1.50
N PHE A 11 2.30 9.65 -2.23
CA PHE A 11 3.72 9.97 -2.15
C PHE A 11 3.98 11.45 -2.43
N THR A 12 3.44 11.98 -3.53
CA THR A 12 3.63 13.38 -3.91
C THR A 12 3.04 14.33 -2.87
N CYS A 13 1.86 13.98 -2.33
CA CYS A 13 1.21 14.78 -1.29
C CYS A 13 2.05 14.82 0.00
N PHE A 14 2.45 13.65 0.53
CA PHE A 14 3.24 13.58 1.75
C PHE A 14 4.67 14.12 1.57
N PHE A 15 5.25 13.99 0.38
CA PHE A 15 6.52 14.62 0.04
C PHE A 15 6.43 16.15 0.15
N MET A 16 5.41 16.77 -0.46
CA MET A 16 5.18 18.22 -0.37
C MET A 16 4.88 18.68 1.06
N VAL A 17 4.15 17.90 1.84
CA VAL A 17 3.89 18.24 3.25
C VAL A 17 5.19 18.21 4.06
N THR A 18 6.06 17.23 3.80
CA THR A 18 7.32 17.09 4.55
C THR A 18 8.35 18.15 4.18
N THR A 19 8.36 18.65 2.93
CA THR A 19 9.24 19.77 2.56
C THR A 19 8.87 21.06 3.30
N ILE A 20 7.59 21.25 3.64
CA ILE A 20 7.12 22.38 4.46
C ILE A 20 7.34 22.11 5.96
N PHE A 21 7.11 20.87 6.40
CA PHE A 21 7.26 20.43 7.79
C PHE A 21 8.29 19.30 7.92
N PRO A 22 9.60 19.63 8.02
CA PRO A 22 10.68 18.64 7.98
C PRO A 22 10.74 17.73 9.21
N ASN A 23 10.09 18.12 10.31
CA ASN A 23 10.11 17.41 11.59
C ASN A 23 9.04 16.30 11.70
N LEU A 24 8.52 15.79 10.58
CA LEU A 24 7.60 14.68 10.60
C LEU A 24 8.34 13.35 10.83
N PRO A 25 7.92 12.52 11.80
CA PRO A 25 8.38 11.13 11.89
C PRO A 25 7.76 10.28 10.77
N PRO A 26 8.42 9.20 10.29
CA PRO A 26 9.70 8.63 10.74
C PRO A 26 10.98 9.27 10.16
N GLY A 27 10.88 10.15 9.17
CA GLY A 27 12.03 10.72 8.45
C GLY A 27 13.03 11.46 9.33
N GLY A 28 12.53 12.33 10.21
CA GLY A 28 13.38 13.04 11.18
C GLY A 28 14.11 12.09 12.14
N LEU A 29 13.43 11.04 12.62
CA LEU A 29 14.04 10.05 13.53
C LEU A 29 15.14 9.24 12.86
N LEU A 30 14.96 8.92 11.56
CA LEU A 30 15.98 8.21 10.80
C LEU A 30 17.18 9.10 10.55
N ILE A 31 16.97 10.38 10.23
CA ILE A 31 18.07 11.32 10.10
C ILE A 31 18.81 11.48 11.42
N ASP A 32 18.13 11.71 12.53
CA ASP A 32 18.77 11.83 13.84
C ASP A 32 19.54 10.55 14.23
N ALA A 33 19.06 9.37 13.83
CA ALA A 33 19.74 8.10 14.07
C ALA A 33 20.96 7.87 13.17
N PHE A 34 20.97 8.41 11.95
CA PHE A 34 22.05 8.26 10.97
C PHE A 34 22.99 9.47 10.87
N SER A 35 22.63 10.61 11.46
CA SER A 35 23.35 11.87 11.31
C SER A 35 24.61 11.88 12.18
N ASN A 36 25.69 11.36 11.60
CA ASN A 36 27.06 11.68 12.00
C ASN A 36 27.50 12.94 11.23
N SER A 37 27.25 14.10 11.84
CA SER A 37 27.98 15.37 11.81
C SER A 37 28.48 16.03 10.50
N GLU A 38 28.28 15.52 9.27
CA GLU A 38 28.99 16.10 8.10
C GLU A 38 28.19 16.34 6.81
N THR A 39 26.88 16.11 6.75
CA THR A 39 26.09 16.39 5.53
C THR A 39 25.40 17.75 5.56
N ASN A 40 26.17 18.81 5.82
CA ASN A 40 25.74 20.21 5.59
C ASN A 40 25.75 20.59 4.09
N SER A 41 25.38 19.62 3.25
CA SER A 41 25.29 19.77 1.80
C SER A 41 23.92 20.30 1.44
N ILE A 42 23.87 21.33 0.59
CA ILE A 42 22.61 21.86 0.05
C ILE A 42 22.29 21.10 -1.24
N ILE A 43 21.12 20.46 -1.29
CA ILE A 43 20.62 19.76 -2.48
C ILE A 43 19.39 20.50 -2.97
N ALA A 44 19.38 20.93 -4.23
CA ALA A 44 18.25 21.64 -4.85
C ALA A 44 17.75 22.88 -4.07
N GLY A 45 18.67 23.59 -3.39
CA GLY A 45 18.34 24.79 -2.60
C GLY A 45 17.78 24.51 -1.20
N MET A 46 17.70 23.25 -0.76
CA MET A 46 17.27 22.84 0.58
C MET A 46 18.37 22.06 1.31
N PRO A 47 18.35 22.02 2.66
CA PRO A 47 19.25 21.14 3.42
C PRO A 47 19.08 19.69 2.96
N SER A 48 20.20 18.97 2.75
CA SER A 48 20.16 17.57 2.31
C SER A 48 19.35 16.67 3.25
N ASP A 49 19.42 16.94 4.55
CA ASP A 49 18.62 16.29 5.58
C ASP A 49 17.12 16.45 5.32
N THR A 50 16.64 17.66 5.02
CA THR A 50 15.23 17.91 4.71
C THR A 50 14.78 17.14 3.47
N PHE A 51 15.61 17.08 2.44
CA PHE A 51 15.30 16.37 1.21
C PHE A 51 15.19 14.85 1.45
N ILE A 52 16.15 14.28 2.17
CA ILE A 52 16.16 12.86 2.53
C ILE A 52 14.97 12.53 3.45
N SER A 53 14.66 13.38 4.43
CA SER A 53 13.51 13.26 5.33
C SER A 53 12.21 13.18 4.52
N SER A 54 12.08 14.05 3.52
CA SER A 54 10.90 14.16 2.67
C SER A 54 10.69 12.92 1.82
N ILE A 55 11.75 12.33 1.27
CA ILE A 55 11.66 11.06 0.53
C ILE A 55 11.23 9.93 1.46
N ILE A 56 11.88 9.80 2.62
CA ILE A 56 11.61 8.73 3.58
C ILE A 56 10.16 8.80 4.09
N ASN A 57 9.72 10.01 4.48
CA ASN A 57 8.35 10.24 4.94
C ASN A 57 7.34 10.00 3.82
N GLY A 58 7.57 10.59 2.64
CA GLY A 58 6.71 10.39 1.48
C GLY A 58 6.52 8.91 1.16
N PHE A 59 7.61 8.14 1.17
CA PHE A 59 7.57 6.69 0.90
C PHE A 59 6.85 5.92 2.01
N SER A 60 7.20 6.18 3.28
CA SER A 60 6.63 5.47 4.43
C SER A 60 5.12 5.67 4.50
N TRP A 61 4.66 6.92 4.41
CA TRP A 61 3.23 7.24 4.46
C TRP A 61 2.48 6.75 3.22
N ALA A 62 3.05 6.88 2.02
CA ALA A 62 2.43 6.34 0.81
C ALA A 62 2.25 4.83 0.87
N LEU A 63 3.25 4.11 1.41
CA LEU A 63 3.20 2.66 1.58
C LEU A 63 2.13 2.26 2.60
N ILE A 64 2.04 2.95 3.74
CA ILE A 64 1.00 2.70 4.76
C ILE A 64 -0.39 2.93 4.16
N VAL A 65 -0.63 4.08 3.52
CA VAL A 65 -1.92 4.39 2.90
C VAL A 65 -2.29 3.35 1.85
N THR A 66 -1.33 2.99 1.00
CA THR A 66 -1.55 1.99 -0.05
C THR A 66 -1.91 0.63 0.55
N LEU A 67 -1.18 0.17 1.58
CA LEU A 67 -1.48 -1.09 2.27
C LEU A 67 -2.86 -1.07 2.92
N VAL A 68 -3.23 0.02 3.60
CA VAL A 68 -4.54 0.17 4.25
C VAL A 68 -5.66 0.13 3.20
N VAL A 69 -5.50 0.83 2.09
CA VAL A 69 -6.47 0.81 0.99
C VAL A 69 -6.59 -0.59 0.39
N PHE A 70 -5.48 -1.26 0.11
CA PHE A 70 -5.51 -2.64 -0.42
C PHE A 70 -6.10 -3.65 0.56
N TYR A 71 -5.90 -3.44 1.87
CA TYR A 71 -6.49 -4.27 2.90
C TYR A 71 -8.01 -4.08 3.01
N ILE A 72 -8.47 -2.83 2.99
CA ILE A 72 -9.91 -2.49 3.08
C ILE A 72 -10.65 -2.87 1.79
N LEU A 73 -10.09 -2.51 0.63
CA LEU A 73 -10.62 -2.89 -0.69
C LEU A 73 -10.17 -4.32 -1.06
N GLY A 74 -9.99 -5.19 -0.05
CA GLY A 74 -9.44 -6.53 -0.20
C GLY A 74 -10.01 -7.23 -1.44
N PRO A 75 -9.20 -8.07 -2.12
CA PRO A 75 -9.65 -8.71 -3.34
C PRO A 75 -10.98 -9.39 -3.03
N GLU A 76 -12.04 -9.02 -3.77
CA GLU A 76 -13.22 -9.85 -3.85
C GLU A 76 -12.67 -11.22 -4.20
N ASN A 77 -12.66 -12.10 -3.20
CA ASN A 77 -12.33 -13.49 -3.37
C ASN A 77 -13.42 -13.96 -4.30
N LYS A 78 -13.17 -13.89 -5.62
CA LYS A 78 -13.90 -14.65 -6.61
C LYS A 78 -13.78 -16.05 -6.07
N LYS A 79 -14.84 -16.47 -5.37
CA LYS A 79 -15.02 -17.84 -4.93
C LYS A 79 -14.75 -18.58 -6.22
N ARG A 80 -13.62 -19.26 -6.30
CA ARG A 80 -13.35 -20.16 -7.41
C ARG A 80 -14.51 -21.12 -7.28
N GLU A 81 -15.50 -20.97 -8.15
CA GLU A 81 -16.55 -21.94 -8.32
C GLU A 81 -15.78 -23.21 -8.65
N LEU A 82 -15.55 -24.02 -7.63
CA LEU A 82 -14.98 -25.33 -7.82
C LEU A 82 -15.92 -25.98 -8.82
N PRO A 83 -15.45 -26.45 -9.98
CA PRO A 83 -16.25 -27.34 -10.79
C PRO A 83 -16.42 -28.60 -9.95
N ILE A 84 -17.39 -28.58 -9.03
CA ILE A 84 -17.93 -29.79 -8.45
C ILE A 84 -18.54 -30.47 -9.66
N TRP A 85 -17.75 -31.36 -10.26
CA TRP A 85 -18.27 -32.36 -11.17
C TRP A 85 -19.17 -33.23 -10.31
N VAL A 86 -20.41 -32.77 -10.09
CA VAL A 86 -21.44 -33.58 -9.45
C VAL A 86 -21.79 -34.61 -10.51
N PRO A 87 -21.44 -35.88 -10.33
CA PRO A 87 -21.86 -36.87 -11.28
C PRO A 87 -23.39 -36.94 -11.32
N LYS A 88 -23.91 -37.08 -12.54
CA LYS A 88 -25.34 -37.11 -12.87
C LYS A 88 -26.15 -38.21 -12.14
N TYR A 89 -25.50 -39.11 -11.41
CA TYR A 89 -26.14 -40.18 -10.63
C TYR A 89 -26.71 -39.71 -9.28
N ALA A 90 -26.37 -38.50 -8.81
CA ALA A 90 -26.97 -37.95 -7.58
C ALA A 90 -28.45 -37.54 -7.75
N ASN A 91 -28.93 -37.45 -9.00
CA ASN A 91 -30.34 -37.21 -9.32
C ASN A 91 -30.98 -38.49 -9.89
N SER A 92 -30.92 -39.62 -9.18
CA SER A 92 -31.89 -40.69 -9.42
C SER A 92 -33.19 -40.27 -8.73
N ASP A 93 -33.99 -39.50 -9.46
CA ASP A 93 -35.38 -39.24 -9.11
C ASP A 93 -36.07 -40.61 -8.98
N ASN A 94 -36.36 -40.99 -7.75
CA ASN A 94 -36.96 -42.26 -7.39
C ASN A 94 -38.47 -42.11 -7.67
N SER A 95 -38.84 -41.95 -8.95
CA SER A 95 -40.23 -42.01 -9.39
C SER A 95 -40.66 -43.47 -9.29
N LYS A 96 -41.14 -43.80 -8.10
CA LYS A 96 -41.82 -45.05 -7.79
C LYS A 96 -42.82 -45.38 -8.89
N GLU A 97 -42.65 -46.57 -9.43
CA GLU A 97 -43.72 -47.37 -10.00
C GLU A 97 -44.88 -47.40 -9.01
N GLU A 98 -45.97 -46.70 -9.32
CA GLU A 98 -47.30 -47.08 -8.84
C GLU A 98 -48.12 -47.43 -10.08
N GLN A 99 -48.30 -48.75 -10.23
CA GLN A 99 -49.20 -49.42 -11.16
C GLN A 99 -50.67 -49.14 -10.82
#